data_AF-A0A7C6BSZ1-F1
#
_entry.id   AF-A0A7C6BSZ1-F1
#
_cell.length_a   1.000
_cell.length_b   1.000
_cell.length_c   1.000
_cell.angle_alpha   90.00
_cell.angle_beta   90.00
_cell.angle_gamma   90.00
#
_symmetry.space_group_name_H-M   'P 1'
#
loop_
_entity.id
_entity.type
_entity.pdbx_description
1 polymer ?
#
loop_
_entity_poly.entity_id
_entity_poly.type
_entity_poly.pdbx_seq_one_letter_code
_entity_poly.pdbx_strand_id
1 'polypeptide(L)'
;MENSDYKKFDYDKLKKQLSFNLAEKKVIKELNIQPDAFIPVLFSLKFGGDWSFKTRDLAAMAVKEKITRYNEEKCEGYTLERVTLFVNPQVISTKGKVLRLEKCGSKNERELVERPFYVKLDAENIIQAELNPKAMVITLKRINGPINFEGSAAYGVSHEIEHLTGCEHTGKFIWEFKYNLEY
;
A
#
# COMPACT_ATOMS: atom_id res chain seq x y z
N MET A 1 -17.12 -30.53 -28.11
CA MET A 1 -17.21 -29.16 -28.68
C MET A 1 -16.91 -28.19 -27.55
N GLU A 2 -15.72 -27.60 -27.51
CA GLU A 2 -15.44 -26.51 -26.59
C GLU A 2 -16.29 -25.29 -26.99
N ASN A 3 -17.04 -24.73 -26.04
CA ASN A 3 -17.94 -23.61 -26.28
C ASN A 3 -17.16 -22.38 -26.79
N SER A 4 -17.51 -21.90 -27.98
CA SER A 4 -16.82 -20.75 -28.61
C SER A 4 -16.90 -19.46 -27.79
N ASP A 5 -17.92 -19.34 -26.94
CA ASP A 5 -18.11 -18.20 -26.03
C ASP A 5 -17.06 -18.15 -24.91
N TYR A 6 -16.57 -19.31 -24.43
CA TYR A 6 -15.47 -19.33 -23.44
C TYR A 6 -14.16 -18.82 -24.05
N LYS A 7 -13.86 -19.20 -25.31
CA LYS A 7 -12.66 -18.72 -26.01
C LYS A 7 -12.70 -17.22 -26.30
N LYS A 8 -13.87 -16.67 -26.62
CA LYS A 8 -14.08 -15.23 -26.85
C LYS A 8 -13.89 -14.43 -25.57
N PHE A 9 -14.47 -14.88 -24.45
CA PHE A 9 -14.32 -14.23 -23.14
C PHE A 9 -12.87 -14.19 -22.67
N ASP A 10 -12.12 -15.28 -22.88
CA ASP A 10 -10.71 -15.36 -22.52
C ASP A 10 -9.84 -14.41 -23.37
N TYR A 11 -10.11 -14.32 -24.67
CA TYR A 11 -9.45 -13.36 -25.56
C TYR A 11 -9.70 -11.90 -25.17
N ASP A 12 -10.95 -11.54 -24.86
CA ASP A 12 -11.29 -10.18 -24.44
C ASP A 12 -10.65 -9.82 -23.08
N LYS A 13 -10.58 -10.77 -22.16
CA LYS A 13 -9.88 -10.60 -20.88
C LYS A 13 -8.39 -10.36 -21.10
N LEU A 14 -7.73 -11.19 -21.91
CA LEU A 14 -6.31 -11.03 -22.25
C LEU A 14 -6.04 -9.66 -22.89
N LYS A 15 -6.89 -9.24 -23.84
CA LYS A 15 -6.77 -7.93 -24.50
C LYS A 15 -6.89 -6.76 -23.51
N LYS A 16 -7.79 -6.86 -22.52
CA LYS A 16 -7.93 -5.86 -21.45
C LYS A 16 -6.69 -5.82 -20.56
N GLN A 17 -6.17 -6.97 -20.16
CA GLN A 17 -4.95 -7.06 -19.34
C GLN A 17 -3.73 -6.48 -20.06
N LEU A 18 -3.57 -6.79 -21.35
CA LEU A 18 -2.49 -6.23 -22.17
C LEU A 18 -2.61 -4.71 -22.33
N SER A 19 -3.80 -4.21 -22.65
CA SER A 19 -4.07 -2.77 -22.74
C SER A 19 -3.75 -2.04 -21.43
N PHE A 20 -4.14 -2.63 -20.31
CA PHE A 20 -3.85 -2.10 -18.98
C PHE A 20 -2.34 -2.04 -18.70
N ASN A 21 -1.62 -3.14 -18.95
CA ASN A 21 -0.16 -3.20 -18.75
C ASN A 21 0.60 -2.21 -19.67
N LEU A 22 0.11 -1.98 -20.89
CA LEU A 22 0.67 -0.96 -21.79
C LEU A 22 0.46 0.47 -21.25
N ALA A 23 -0.71 0.75 -20.69
CA ALA A 23 -0.99 2.02 -20.04
C ALA A 23 -0.09 2.21 -18.79
N GLU A 24 0.08 1.17 -17.97
CA GLU A 24 1.02 1.19 -16.83
C GLU A 24 2.43 1.57 -17.28
N LYS A 25 2.97 0.90 -18.31
CA LYS A 25 4.31 1.21 -18.85
C LYS A 25 4.43 2.65 -19.34
N LYS A 26 3.39 3.17 -20.00
CA LYS A 26 3.36 4.55 -20.51
C LYS A 26 3.42 5.54 -19.34
N VAL A 27 2.59 5.35 -18.31
CA VAL A 27 2.55 6.29 -17.19
C VAL A 27 3.83 6.23 -16.35
N ILE A 28 4.41 5.06 -16.13
CA ILE A 28 5.72 4.93 -15.45
C ILE A 28 6.79 5.77 -16.17
N LYS A 29 6.81 5.73 -17.51
CA LYS A 29 7.72 6.54 -18.33
C LYS A 29 7.44 8.04 -18.18
N GLU A 30 6.16 8.45 -18.18
CA GLU A 30 5.76 9.85 -18.01
C GLU A 30 6.06 10.40 -16.61
N LEU A 31 5.99 9.56 -15.57
CA LEU A 31 6.36 9.92 -14.20
C LEU A 31 7.87 10.16 -14.04
N ASN A 32 8.68 9.69 -14.99
CA ASN A 32 10.14 9.82 -15.03
C ASN A 32 10.80 9.31 -13.74
N ILE A 33 10.40 8.12 -13.29
CA ILE A 33 11.04 7.40 -12.18
C ILE A 33 11.60 6.07 -12.69
N GLN A 34 12.50 5.45 -11.91
CA GLN A 34 12.95 4.10 -12.20
C GLN A 34 11.75 3.13 -12.22
N PRO A 35 11.58 2.29 -13.25
CA PRO A 35 10.43 1.39 -13.34
C PRO A 35 10.25 0.50 -12.11
N ASP A 36 11.36 0.02 -11.54
CA ASP A 36 11.37 -0.85 -10.37
C ASP A 36 10.83 -0.13 -9.12
N ALA A 37 10.97 1.20 -9.06
CA ALA A 37 10.42 2.01 -7.97
C ALA A 37 8.90 2.01 -7.95
N PHE A 38 8.24 1.68 -9.06
CA PHE A 38 6.78 1.63 -9.16
C PHE A 38 6.20 0.27 -8.76
N ILE A 39 7.03 -0.77 -8.58
CA ILE A 39 6.57 -2.13 -8.21
C ILE A 39 5.67 -2.13 -6.96
N PRO A 40 6.02 -1.42 -5.85
CA PRO A 40 5.16 -1.38 -4.67
C PRO A 40 3.75 -0.85 -4.95
N VAL A 41 3.60 0.14 -5.84
CA VAL A 41 2.28 0.67 -6.24
C VAL A 41 1.49 -0.38 -7.00
N LEU A 42 2.13 -1.08 -7.94
CA LEU A 42 1.47 -2.14 -8.70
C LEU A 42 0.94 -3.24 -7.78
N PHE A 43 1.74 -3.66 -6.80
CA PHE A 43 1.32 -4.68 -5.84
C PHE A 43 0.23 -4.19 -4.89
N SER A 44 0.33 -2.95 -4.40
CA SER A 44 -0.71 -2.37 -3.55
C SER A 44 -2.06 -2.25 -4.29
N LEU A 45 -2.05 -1.87 -5.58
CA LEU A 45 -3.26 -1.78 -6.40
C LEU A 45 -3.84 -3.16 -6.77
N LYS A 46 -2.98 -4.16 -7.07
CA LYS A 46 -3.41 -5.49 -7.55
C LYS A 46 -3.75 -6.46 -6.42
N PHE A 47 -3.04 -6.39 -5.30
CA PHE A 47 -3.12 -7.34 -4.19
C PHE A 47 -3.54 -6.69 -2.86
N GLY A 48 -3.56 -5.35 -2.78
CA GLY A 48 -3.87 -4.63 -1.55
C GLY A 48 -2.70 -4.56 -0.58
N GLY A 49 -2.88 -3.84 0.52
CA GLY A 49 -1.87 -3.66 1.56
C GLY A 49 -0.79 -2.63 1.23
N ASP A 50 0.11 -2.46 2.20
CA ASP A 50 1.34 -1.70 2.05
C ASP A 50 2.42 -2.63 1.49
N TRP A 51 3.39 -2.05 0.77
CA TRP A 51 4.47 -2.82 0.14
C TRP A 51 5.75 -2.02 0.15
N SER A 52 6.87 -2.71 0.30
CA SER A 52 8.20 -2.14 0.13
C SER A 52 9.09 -3.07 -0.69
N PHE A 53 10.11 -2.48 -1.29
CA PHE A 53 11.12 -3.18 -2.06
C PHE A 53 12.44 -2.42 -1.98
N LYS A 54 13.53 -3.16 -1.88
CA LYS A 54 14.88 -2.60 -1.79
C LYS A 54 15.84 -3.35 -2.70
N THR A 55 16.65 -2.60 -3.45
CA THR A 55 17.86 -3.07 -4.12
C THR A 55 19.08 -2.36 -3.53
N ARG A 56 20.25 -2.53 -4.15
CA ARG A 56 21.47 -1.81 -3.76
C ARG A 56 21.30 -0.29 -3.83
N ASP A 57 20.64 0.21 -4.87
CA ASP A 57 20.63 1.64 -5.21
C ASP A 57 19.23 2.28 -5.17
N LEU A 58 18.22 1.51 -4.77
CA LEU A 58 16.82 1.94 -4.73
C LEU A 58 16.10 1.36 -3.52
N ALA A 59 15.43 2.21 -2.75
CA ALA A 59 14.45 1.82 -1.76
C ALA A 59 13.10 2.45 -2.12
N ALA A 60 12.04 1.66 -2.24
CA ALA A 60 10.72 2.16 -2.56
C ALA A 60 9.68 1.55 -1.63
N MET A 61 8.69 2.33 -1.22
CA MET A 61 7.54 1.81 -0.49
C MET A 61 6.25 2.51 -0.90
N ALA A 62 5.16 1.76 -0.88
CA ALA A 62 3.81 2.21 -1.14
C ALA A 62 2.97 2.03 0.12
N VAL A 63 2.38 3.13 0.59
CA VAL A 63 1.50 3.14 1.77
C VAL A 63 0.08 3.44 1.32
N LYS A 64 -0.87 2.61 1.75
CA LYS A 64 -2.25 2.62 1.32
C LYS A 64 -3.17 3.15 2.40
N GLU A 65 -3.97 4.14 2.03
CA GLU A 65 -5.06 4.69 2.82
C GLU A 65 -6.40 4.32 2.19
N LYS A 66 -7.38 3.98 3.05
CA LYS A 66 -8.76 3.73 2.64
C LYS A 66 -9.61 4.92 3.07
N ILE A 67 -10.24 5.57 2.09
CA ILE A 67 -11.02 6.78 2.31
C ILE A 67 -12.46 6.49 1.88
N THR A 68 -13.29 6.15 2.87
CA THR A 68 -14.71 5.87 2.63
C THR A 68 -15.50 7.17 2.45
N ARG A 69 -16.35 7.22 1.43
CA ARG A 69 -17.36 8.25 1.21
C ARG A 69 -18.71 7.56 1.29
N TYR A 70 -19.52 7.92 2.28
CA TYR A 70 -20.84 7.35 2.50
C TYR A 70 -21.88 8.47 2.55
N ASN A 71 -22.98 8.28 1.84
CA ASN A 71 -24.14 9.16 1.88
C ASN A 71 -25.22 8.44 2.70
N GLU A 72 -25.54 9.00 3.88
CA GLU A 72 -26.50 8.41 4.80
C GLU A 72 -27.94 8.44 4.28
N GLU A 73 -28.33 9.48 3.53
CA GLU A 73 -29.69 9.61 2.98
C GLU A 73 -29.99 8.55 1.92
N LYS A 74 -29.00 8.24 1.08
CA LYS A 74 -29.11 7.25 -0.01
C LYS A 74 -28.68 5.85 0.41
N CYS A 75 -28.12 5.69 1.61
CA CYS A 75 -27.52 4.45 2.09
C CYS A 75 -26.48 3.85 1.11
N GLU A 76 -25.71 4.72 0.44
CA GLU A 76 -24.75 4.32 -0.60
C GLU A 76 -23.38 4.93 -0.35
N GLY A 77 -22.32 4.21 -0.70
CA GLY A 77 -20.96 4.71 -0.57
C GLY A 77 -19.94 3.98 -1.43
N TYR A 78 -18.73 4.51 -1.44
CA TYR A 78 -17.58 3.91 -2.09
C TYR A 78 -16.31 4.23 -1.30
N THR A 79 -15.33 3.34 -1.40
CA THR A 79 -14.02 3.53 -0.76
C THR A 79 -13.01 3.87 -1.82
N LEU A 80 -12.46 5.08 -1.73
CA LEU A 80 -11.27 5.44 -2.48
C LEU A 80 -10.07 4.74 -1.85
N GLU A 81 -9.19 4.21 -2.71
CA GLU A 81 -7.90 3.71 -2.26
C GLU A 81 -6.82 4.68 -2.73
N ARG A 82 -6.14 5.31 -1.76
CA ARG A 82 -5.01 6.19 -2.03
C ARG A 82 -3.73 5.45 -1.69
N VAL A 83 -2.89 5.23 -2.69
CA VAL A 83 -1.58 4.61 -2.53
C VAL A 83 -0.52 5.69 -2.75
N THR A 84 0.28 5.96 -1.73
CA THR A 84 1.38 6.94 -1.81
C THR A 84 2.70 6.20 -1.91
N LEU A 85 3.37 6.36 -3.05
CA LEU A 85 4.72 5.88 -3.30
C LEU A 85 5.75 6.88 -2.77
N PHE A 86 6.74 6.35 -2.08
CA PHE A 86 7.95 7.05 -1.68
C PHE A 86 9.17 6.37 -2.30
N VAL A 87 9.96 7.14 -3.05
CA VAL A 87 11.24 6.68 -3.63
C VAL A 87 12.38 7.24 -2.80
N ASN A 88 13.23 6.36 -2.29
CA ASN A 88 14.30 6.63 -1.34
C ASN A 88 13.78 7.39 -0.10
N PRO A 89 12.82 6.80 0.65
CA PRO A 89 12.19 7.46 1.79
C PRO A 89 13.17 7.76 2.93
N GLN A 90 12.93 8.87 3.61
CA GLN A 90 13.68 9.30 4.79
C GLN A 90 12.72 9.70 5.91
N VAL A 91 12.86 9.05 7.07
CA VAL A 91 12.07 9.41 8.27
C VAL A 91 12.67 10.67 8.89
N ILE A 92 11.87 11.74 8.92
CA ILE A 92 12.26 13.01 9.57
C ILE A 92 12.04 12.92 11.08
N SER A 93 10.88 12.42 11.50
CA SER A 93 10.54 12.33 12.92
C SER A 93 9.43 11.34 13.19
N THR A 94 9.42 10.75 14.38
CA THR A 94 8.33 9.90 14.87
C THR A 94 7.86 10.38 16.25
N LYS A 95 6.59 10.14 16.59
CA LYS A 95 6.02 10.50 17.90
C LYS A 95 4.94 9.51 18.33
N GLY A 96 4.87 9.27 19.64
CA GLY A 96 3.89 8.37 20.26
C GLY A 96 4.34 6.90 20.20
N LYS A 97 3.68 6.06 20.97
CA LYS A 97 3.93 4.61 21.05
C LYS A 97 2.59 3.88 21.17
N VAL A 98 2.34 2.94 20.27
CA VAL A 98 1.10 2.18 20.21
C VAL A 98 1.42 0.70 20.02
N LEU A 99 0.83 -0.14 20.86
CA LEU A 99 0.92 -1.59 20.73
C LEU A 99 -0.09 -2.10 19.70
N ARG A 100 0.36 -2.95 18.78
CA ARG A 100 -0.46 -3.50 17.69
C ARG A 100 -0.12 -4.95 17.41
N LEU A 101 -1.12 -5.71 16.99
CA LEU A 101 -0.92 -7.04 16.41
C LEU A 101 -0.77 -6.93 14.89
N GLU A 102 0.40 -7.27 14.36
CA GLU A 102 0.74 -7.23 12.94
C GLU A 102 1.09 -8.62 12.41
N LYS A 103 0.82 -8.89 11.13
CA LYS A 103 1.31 -10.09 10.43
C LYS A 103 2.16 -9.64 9.25
N CYS A 104 3.42 -10.05 9.24
CA CYS A 104 4.29 -9.91 8.06
C CYS A 104 4.06 -11.10 7.12
N GLY A 105 4.19 -10.91 5.80
CA GLY A 105 4.06 -11.99 4.81
C GLY A 105 5.08 -13.13 4.99
N SER A 106 6.23 -12.86 5.61
CA SER A 106 7.25 -13.85 5.96
C SER A 106 6.91 -14.65 7.23
N LYS A 107 5.90 -14.25 8.00
CA LYS A 107 5.54 -14.85 9.28
C LYS A 107 4.19 -15.57 9.18
N ASN A 108 4.08 -16.72 9.84
CA ASN A 108 2.84 -17.50 9.85
C ASN A 108 1.75 -16.85 10.73
N GLU A 109 2.15 -16.21 11.82
CA GLU A 109 1.28 -15.70 12.87
C GLU A 109 1.46 -14.19 13.12
N ARG A 110 0.57 -13.64 13.95
CA ARG A 110 0.60 -12.23 14.35
C ARG A 110 1.51 -12.04 15.56
N GLU A 111 2.23 -10.92 15.54
CA GLU A 111 3.08 -10.48 16.64
C GLU A 111 2.63 -9.12 17.17
N LEU A 112 2.76 -8.94 18.48
CA LEU A 112 2.58 -7.69 19.20
C LEU A 112 3.84 -6.85 19.05
N VAL A 113 3.70 -5.75 18.32
CA VAL A 113 4.77 -4.78 18.04
C VAL A 113 4.41 -3.40 18.59
N GLU A 114 5.43 -2.57 18.79
CA GLU A 114 5.25 -1.15 19.12
C GLU A 114 5.47 -0.31 17.85
N ARG A 115 4.54 0.61 17.57
CA ARG A 115 4.61 1.53 16.44
C ARG A 115 4.45 2.99 16.88
N PRO A 116 5.08 3.94 16.18
CA PRO A 116 4.77 5.35 16.39
C PRO A 116 3.35 5.68 15.93
N PHE A 117 2.64 6.52 16.69
CA PHE A 117 1.32 7.00 16.26
C PHE A 117 1.44 8.03 15.12
N TYR A 118 2.51 8.82 15.13
CA TYR A 118 2.81 9.81 14.10
C TYR A 118 4.16 9.52 13.43
N VAL A 119 4.19 9.60 12.11
CA VAL A 119 5.42 9.53 11.32
C VAL A 119 5.44 10.69 10.34
N LYS A 120 6.55 11.46 10.33
CA LYS A 120 6.84 12.46 9.31
C LYS A 120 7.93 11.91 8.40
N LEU A 121 7.64 11.90 7.11
CA LEU A 121 8.44 11.24 6.09
C LEU A 121 8.67 12.17 4.90
N ASP A 122 9.86 12.13 4.33
CA ASP A 122 10.17 12.75 3.04
C ASP A 122 10.76 11.71 2.09
N ALA A 123 10.90 12.05 0.81
CA ALA A 123 11.48 11.17 -0.20
C ALA A 123 11.97 11.96 -1.41
N GLU A 124 12.83 11.34 -2.22
CA GLU A 124 13.30 11.93 -3.48
C GLU A 124 12.13 12.16 -4.46
N ASN A 125 11.22 11.20 -4.53
CA ASN A 125 10.00 11.30 -5.32
C ASN A 125 8.81 10.81 -4.48
N ILE A 126 7.72 11.59 -4.49
CA ILE A 126 6.45 11.19 -3.88
C ILE A 126 5.36 11.21 -4.95
N ILE A 127 4.72 10.06 -5.15
CA ILE A 127 3.68 9.89 -6.16
C ILE A 127 2.45 9.32 -5.49
N GLN A 128 1.32 10.00 -5.66
CA GLN A 128 0.04 9.54 -5.16
C GLN A 128 -0.77 8.93 -6.30
N ALA A 129 -1.15 7.67 -6.14
CA ALA A 129 -2.14 6.97 -6.95
C ALA A 129 -3.48 6.97 -6.20
N GLU A 130 -4.56 7.40 -6.86
CA GLU A 130 -5.90 7.35 -6.30
C GLU A 130 -6.79 6.48 -7.19
N LEU A 131 -7.23 5.35 -6.66
CA LEU A 131 -8.18 4.43 -7.29
C LEU A 131 -9.59 4.83 -6.89
N ASN A 132 -10.38 5.26 -7.87
CA ASN A 132 -11.79 5.57 -7.70
C ASN A 132 -12.66 4.45 -8.28
N PRO A 133 -13.25 3.56 -7.45
CA PRO A 133 -14.06 2.46 -7.97
C PRO A 133 -15.37 2.92 -8.60
N LYS A 134 -15.90 4.09 -8.20
CA LYS A 134 -17.12 4.65 -8.79
C LYS A 134 -16.88 5.18 -10.20
N ALA A 135 -15.73 5.81 -10.44
CA ALA A 135 -15.33 6.32 -11.75
C ALA A 135 -14.60 5.28 -12.61
N MET A 136 -14.12 4.18 -12.02
CA MET A 136 -13.25 3.19 -12.66
C MET A 136 -11.95 3.81 -13.20
N VAL A 137 -11.37 4.76 -12.46
CA VAL A 137 -10.18 5.52 -12.86
C VAL A 137 -9.10 5.43 -11.79
N ILE A 138 -7.85 5.31 -12.23
CA ILE A 138 -6.64 5.51 -11.41
C ILE A 138 -6.03 6.85 -11.82
N THR A 139 -5.93 7.78 -10.88
CA THR A 139 -5.28 9.08 -11.10
C THR A 139 -3.93 9.07 -10.42
N LEU A 140 -2.90 9.47 -11.16
CA LEU A 140 -1.53 9.59 -10.65
C LEU A 140 -1.13 11.06 -10.61
N LYS A 141 -0.54 11.49 -9.49
CA LYS A 141 0.02 12.83 -9.34
C LYS A 141 1.29 12.80 -8.52
N ARG A 142 2.24 13.64 -8.91
CA ARG A 142 3.42 13.94 -8.09
C ARG A 142 3.02 14.95 -7.02
N ILE A 143 3.49 14.75 -5.80
CA ILE A 143 3.27 15.67 -4.68
C ILE A 143 4.61 16.02 -4.03
N ASN A 144 4.63 17.12 -3.29
CA ASN A 144 5.81 17.57 -2.54
C ASN A 144 5.75 17.07 -1.11
N GLY A 145 6.90 16.65 -0.59
CA GLY A 145 7.06 16.32 0.82
C GLY A 145 7.41 17.54 1.67
N PRO A 146 7.58 17.34 2.99
CA PRO A 146 7.35 16.08 3.72
C PRO A 146 5.86 15.81 3.98
N ILE A 147 5.51 14.54 4.15
CA ILE A 147 4.16 14.06 4.45
C ILE A 147 4.08 13.59 5.90
N ASN A 148 2.97 13.91 6.57
CA ASN A 148 2.67 13.42 7.92
C ASN A 148 1.62 12.32 7.83
N PHE A 149 1.88 11.23 8.53
CA PHE A 149 0.93 10.14 8.72
C PHE A 149 0.58 10.01 10.19
N GLU A 150 -0.65 9.56 10.45
CA GLU A 150 -1.14 9.24 11.78
C GLU A 150 -1.90 7.91 11.80
N GLY A 151 -1.98 7.30 12.98
CA GLY A 151 -2.75 6.08 13.21
C GLY A 151 -2.38 4.97 12.23
N SER A 152 -3.39 4.36 11.59
CA SER A 152 -3.21 3.19 10.71
C SER A 152 -2.15 3.38 9.62
N ALA A 153 -2.11 4.55 8.99
CA ALA A 153 -1.14 4.83 7.93
C ALA A 153 0.28 4.99 8.50
N ALA A 154 0.44 5.61 9.67
CA ALA A 154 1.74 5.73 10.34
C ALA A 154 2.33 4.36 10.71
N TYR A 155 1.48 3.39 11.09
CA TYR A 155 1.89 2.03 11.37
C TYR A 155 2.37 1.31 10.11
N GLY A 156 1.65 1.45 9.00
CA GLY A 156 2.05 0.94 7.69
C GLY A 156 3.40 1.50 7.25
N VAL A 157 3.57 2.83 7.32
CA VAL A 157 4.86 3.49 7.04
C VAL A 157 5.98 2.91 7.91
N SER A 158 5.75 2.79 9.22
CA SER A 158 6.76 2.29 10.14
C SER A 158 7.13 0.83 9.86
N HIS A 159 6.17 -0.01 9.45
CA HIS A 159 6.39 -1.39 9.07
C HIS A 159 7.23 -1.49 7.78
N GLU A 160 6.89 -0.70 6.76
CA GLU A 160 7.63 -0.72 5.50
C GLU A 160 9.05 -0.12 5.63
N ILE A 161 9.24 0.90 6.47
CA ILE A 161 10.59 1.41 6.79
C ILE A 161 11.44 0.34 7.47
N GLU A 162 10.84 -0.53 8.29
CA GLU A 162 11.53 -1.64 8.95
C GLU A 162 12.12 -2.62 7.92
N HIS A 163 11.32 -3.01 6.92
CA HIS A 163 11.77 -3.83 5.79
C HIS A 163 12.90 -3.16 5.01
N LEU A 164 12.78 -1.86 4.75
CA LEU A 164 13.82 -1.11 4.03
C LEU A 164 15.12 -0.97 4.83
N THR A 165 15.07 -0.97 6.16
CA THR A 165 16.25 -0.85 7.03
C THR A 165 16.85 -2.20 7.42
N GLY A 166 16.09 -3.29 7.29
CA GLY A 166 16.49 -4.63 7.73
C GLY A 166 16.47 -4.80 9.25
N CYS A 167 15.84 -3.86 9.97
CA CYS A 167 15.73 -3.88 11.43
C CYS A 167 14.44 -4.60 11.85
N GLU A 168 14.30 -5.88 11.50
CA GLU A 168 13.12 -6.64 11.93
C GLU A 168 13.06 -6.76 13.46
N HIS A 169 12.01 -6.22 14.05
CA HIS A 169 11.72 -6.31 15.48
C HIS A 169 10.94 -7.61 15.71
N THR A 170 11.41 -8.43 16.64
CA THR A 170 10.65 -9.59 17.12
C THR A 170 9.65 -9.11 18.18
N GLY A 171 8.36 -9.18 17.86
CA GLY A 171 7.29 -8.90 18.82
C GLY A 171 6.99 -10.08 19.73
N LYS A 172 6.06 -9.88 20.68
CA LYS A 172 5.46 -11.00 21.45
C LYS A 172 4.43 -11.71 20.61
N PHE A 173 4.26 -13.01 20.75
CA PHE A 173 3.33 -13.77 19.92
C PHE A 173 1.91 -13.79 20.49
N ILE A 174 0.93 -14.04 19.61
CA ILE A 174 -0.49 -14.06 20.01
C ILE A 174 -0.81 -15.11 21.08
N TRP A 175 -0.09 -16.24 21.11
CA TRP A 175 -0.29 -17.29 22.12
C TRP A 175 0.18 -16.90 23.53
N GLU A 176 0.85 -15.77 23.70
CA GLU A 176 1.22 -15.22 25.01
C GLU A 176 0.08 -14.44 25.68
N PHE A 177 -1.02 -14.19 24.96
CA PHE A 177 -2.19 -13.50 25.50
C PHE A 177 -2.98 -14.39 26.45
N LYS A 178 -3.62 -13.79 27.46
CA LYS A 178 -4.50 -14.47 28.40
C LYS A 178 -5.95 -14.14 28.08
N TYR A 179 -6.81 -15.16 28.06
CA TYR A 179 -8.26 -14.95 28.01
C TYR A 179 -8.75 -14.51 29.39
N ASN A 180 -9.47 -13.39 29.44
CA ASN A 180 -10.26 -12.97 30.60
C ASN A 180 -11.72 -12.89 30.15
N LEU A 181 -12.61 -13.60 30.84
CA LEU A 181 -14.06 -13.58 30.59
C LEU A 181 -14.71 -12.54 31.49
N GLU A 182 -15.45 -11.60 30.88
CA GLU A 182 -16.28 -10.61 31.57
C GLU A 182 -17.76 -10.89 31.21
N TYR A 183 -18.66 -10.76 32.18
CA TYR A 183 -20.11 -11.00 32.07
C TYR A 183 -20.89 -9.70 32.24
#